data_AF-A0ABD0QNE1-F1
#
_entry.id   AF-A0ABD0QNE1-F1
#
_cell.length_a   1.000
_cell.length_b   1.000
_cell.length_c   1.000
_cell.angle_alpha   90.00
_cell.angle_beta   90.00
_cell.angle_gamma   90.00
#
_symmetry.space_group_name_H-M   'P 1'
#
loop_
_entity.id
_entity.type
_entity.pdbx_description
1 polymer ?
#
loop_
_entity_poly.entity_id
_entity_poly.type
_entity_poly.pdbx_seq_one_letter_code
_entity_poly.pdbx_strand_id
1 'polypeptide(L)' 'VWSMSTQSLLHTFSNEHARQSLFRNLGTGVMQIETGPANHVFSCGADGTMKMRVLPDALSLYCSGVKNDVKFI' A
#
# COMPACT_ATOMS: atom_id res chain seq x y z
N VAL A 1 2.51 -5.28 -2.73
CA VAL A 1 2.47 -5.53 -4.19
C VAL A 1 3.65 -6.42 -4.54
N TRP A 2 3.39 -7.58 -5.11
CA TRP A 2 4.42 -8.56 -5.46
C TRP A 2 4.43 -8.80 -6.97
N SER A 3 5.63 -8.97 -7.51
CA SER A 3 5.81 -9.49 -8.86
C SER A 3 5.78 -11.01 -8.79
N MET A 4 4.85 -11.62 -9.50
CA MET A 4 4.78 -13.09 -9.58
C MET A 4 5.83 -13.67 -10.54
N SER A 5 6.31 -12.89 -11.51
CA SER A 5 7.32 -13.33 -12.48
C SER A 5 8.73 -13.37 -11.89
N THR A 6 9.10 -12.32 -11.15
CA THR A 6 10.41 -12.19 -10.51
C THR A 6 10.41 -12.61 -9.05
N GLN A 7 9.25 -13.01 -8.52
CA GLN A 7 9.06 -13.42 -7.12
C GLN A 7 9.58 -12.38 -6.12
N SER A 8 9.43 -11.10 -6.43
CA SER A 8 10.01 -9.99 -5.67
C SER A 8 8.96 -9.00 -5.17
N LEU A 9 9.25 -8.38 -4.03
CA LEU A 9 8.41 -7.33 -3.45
C LEU A 9 8.60 -6.04 -4.27
N LEU A 10 7.50 -5.53 -4.83
CA LEU A 10 7.51 -4.31 -5.63
C LEU A 10 7.21 -3.06 -4.78
N HIS A 11 6.20 -3.16 -3.91
CA HIS A 11 5.76 -2.02 -3.10
C HIS A 11 5.06 -2.47 -1.82
N THR A 12 5.29 -1.74 -0.73
CA THR A 12 4.67 -1.98 0.58
C THR A 12 3.93 -0.75 1.06
N PHE A 13 2.72 -1.00 1.55
CA PHE A 13 1.83 -0.03 2.13
C PHE A 13 1.95 -0.07 3.66
N SER A 14 2.90 0.67 4.23
CA SER A 14 3.19 0.66 5.67
C SER A 14 2.06 1.27 6.49
N ASN A 15 1.87 0.78 7.72
CA ASN A 15 0.89 1.27 8.70
C ASN A 15 -0.56 1.26 8.18
N GLU A 16 -0.91 0.25 7.40
CA GLU A 16 -2.27 0.12 6.88
C GLU A 16 -3.22 -0.43 7.93
N HIS A 17 -4.20 0.40 8.29
CA HIS A 17 -5.14 0.17 9.40
C HIS A 17 -4.45 -0.19 10.73
N ALA A 18 -3.30 0.44 10.99
CA ALA A 18 -2.50 0.21 12.19
C ALA A 18 -3.01 0.93 13.45
N ARG A 19 -4.16 1.63 13.38
CA ARG A 19 -4.65 2.41 14.51
C ARG A 19 -5.19 1.48 15.58
N GLN A 20 -4.40 1.27 16.63
CA GLN A 20 -4.90 0.67 17.88
C GLN A 20 -5.94 1.60 18.50
N SER A 21 -7.18 1.14 18.60
CA SER A 21 -8.20 1.85 19.33
C SER A 21 -7.81 1.94 20.82
N LEU A 22 -7.86 3.14 21.41
CA LEU A 22 -7.64 3.36 22.85
C LEU A 22 -8.67 2.59 23.71
N PHE A 23 -9.82 2.27 23.12
CA PHE A 23 -10.84 1.39 23.69
C PHE A 23 -10.73 0.01 23.01
N ARG A 24 -10.31 -0.98 23.80
CA ARG A 24 -9.60 -2.21 23.44
C ARG A 24 -10.36 -3.27 22.60
N ASN A 25 -11.40 -2.94 21.82
CA ASN A 25 -12.26 -3.97 21.20
C ASN A 25 -12.35 -3.98 19.66
N LEU A 26 -11.79 -3.00 18.95
CA LEU A 26 -11.66 -3.11 17.49
C LEU A 26 -10.24 -3.57 17.15
N GLY A 27 -10.15 -4.70 16.45
CA GLY A 27 -8.87 -5.22 15.95
C GLY A 27 -8.19 -4.20 15.01
N THR A 28 -6.91 -4.40 14.78
CA THR A 28 -6.13 -3.63 13.80
C THR A 28 -5.81 -4.47 12.58
N GLY A 29 -5.60 -3.81 11.45
CA GLY A 29 -5.17 -4.47 10.21
C GLY A 29 -6.22 -4.44 9.12
N VAL A 30 -5.76 -4.79 7.92
CA VAL A 30 -6.55 -4.85 6.69
C VAL A 30 -7.42 -6.10 6.72
N MET A 31 -8.73 -5.93 6.57
CA MET A 31 -9.71 -7.03 6.52
C MET A 31 -10.14 -7.36 5.10
N GLN A 32 -10.12 -6.37 4.21
CA GLN A 32 -10.50 -6.55 2.81
C GLN A 32 -9.64 -5.68 1.91
N ILE A 33 -9.32 -6.22 0.74
CA ILE A 33 -8.63 -5.51 -0.34
C ILE A 33 -9.42 -5.72 -1.62
N GLU A 34 -9.63 -4.65 -2.37
CA GLU A 34 -10.26 -4.70 -3.68
C GLU A 34 -9.46 -3.84 -4.67
N THR A 35 -9.35 -4.31 -5.90
CA THR A 35 -8.74 -3.54 -7.01
C THR A 35 -9.84 -2.98 -7.89
N GLY A 36 -9.81 -1.67 -8.12
CA GLY A 36 -10.72 -0.99 -9.04
C GLY A 36 -10.05 -0.58 -10.35
N PRO A 37 -10.82 0.06 -11.25
CA PRO A 37 -10.28 0.67 -12.46
C PRO A 37 -9.17 1.70 -12.16
N ALA A 38 -8.39 2.05 -13.19
CA ALA A 38 -7.32 3.05 -13.10
C ALA A 38 -6.25 2.74 -12.02
N ASN A 39 -5.91 1.45 -11.85
CA ASN A 39 -4.92 0.99 -10.89
C ASN A 39 -5.26 1.34 -9.44
N HIS A 40 -6.53 1.58 -9.10
CA HIS A 40 -6.91 1.87 -7.72
C HIS A 40 -6.93 0.58 -6.89
N VAL A 41 -6.46 0.69 -5.64
CA VAL A 41 -6.59 -0.30 -4.59
C VAL A 41 -7.33 0.32 -3.43
N PHE A 42 -8.36 -0.38 -2.98
CA PHE A 42 -9.13 -0.07 -1.79
C PHE A 42 -8.76 -1.08 -0.71
N SER A 43 -8.39 -0.59 0.47
CA SER A 43 -8.21 -1.39 1.67
C SER A 43 -9.22 -0.97 2.73
N CYS A 44 -9.90 -1.94 3.32
CA CYS A 44 -10.81 -1.73 4.45
C CYS A 44 -10.19 -2.35 5.71
N GLY A 45 -10.23 -1.61 6.80
CA GLY A 45 -9.66 -2.03 8.08
C GLY A 45 -10.67 -2.47 9.10
N ALA A 46 -10.20 -3.27 10.06
CA ALA A 46 -10.94 -3.55 11.29
C ALA A 46 -11.15 -2.29 12.15
N ASP A 47 -10.42 -1.21 11.85
CA ASP A 47 -10.58 0.12 12.43
C ASP A 47 -11.77 0.91 11.84
N GLY A 48 -12.56 0.31 10.95
CA GLY A 48 -13.71 0.93 10.31
C GLY A 48 -13.35 1.98 9.25
N THR A 49 -12.08 2.04 8.84
CA THR A 49 -11.63 2.98 7.80
C THR A 49 -11.46 2.28 6.45
N MET A 50 -11.61 3.06 5.39
CA MET A 50 -11.26 2.67 4.02
C MET A 50 -10.15 3.60 3.52
N LYS A 51 -9.14 3.04 2.86
CA LYS A 51 -8.08 3.81 2.19
C LYS A 51 -8.05 3.44 0.71
N MET A 52 -8.12 4.46 -0.14
CA MET A 52 -7.89 4.33 -1.56
C MET A 52 -6.43 4.71 -1.86
N ARG A 53 -5.75 3.91 -2.66
CA ARG A 53 -4.41 4.18 -3.19
C ARG A 53 -4.34 3.87 -4.66
N VAL A 54 -3.45 4.54 -5.38
CA VAL A 54 -3.10 4.19 -6.75
C VAL A 54 -1.92 3.22 -6.69
N LEU A 55 -2.06 2.05 -7.32
CA LEU A 55 -0.95 1.13 -7.52
C LEU A 55 0.08 1.80 -8.42
N PRO A 56 1.38 1.71 -8.06
CA PRO A 56 2.44 2.13 -8.96
C PRO A 56 2.30 1.38 -10.29
N ASP A 57 2.28 2.13 -11.40
CA ASP A 57 2.31 1.53 -12.73
C ASP A 57 3.60 0.70 -12.88
N ALA A 58 3.54 -0.42 -13.59
CA ALA A 58 4.69 -1.31 -13.80
C ALA A 58 5.88 -0.54 -14.42
N LEU A 59 5.60 0.45 -15.28
CA LEU A 59 6.60 1.34 -15.85
C LEU A 59 7.14 2.36 -14.83
N SER A 60 6.27 2.91 -13.97
CA SER A 60 6.66 3.85 -12.92
C SER A 60 7.56 3.22 -11.86
N LEU A 61 7.36 1.93 -11.54
CA LEU A 61 8.20 1.18 -10.61
C LEU A 61 9.62 0.99 -11.16
N TYR A 62 9.75 0.71 -12.45
CA TYR A 62 11.03 0.61 -13.13
C TYR A 62 11.81 1.94 -13.07
N CYS A 63 11.13 3.06 -13.30
CA CYS A 63 11.74 4.38 -13.18
C CYS A 63 11.99 4.79 -11.71
N SER A 64 11.20 4.35 -10.74
CA SER A 64 11.41 4.66 -9.31
C SER A 64 12.63 3.97 -8.68
N GLY A 65 13.13 2.91 -9.32
CA GLY A 65 14.44 2.32 -9.01
C GLY A 65 15.61 3.21 -9.43
N VAL A 66 15.39 4.14 -10.37
CA VAL A 66 16.26 5.29 -10.61
C VAL A 66 15.91 6.36 -9.58
N LYS A 67 16.23 6.08 -8.32
CA LYS A 67 16.21 7.11 -7.29
C LYS A 67 17.20 8.20 -7.71
N ASN A 68 16.66 9.32 -8.16
CA ASN A 68 17.39 10.57 -8.19
C ASN A 68 17.69 10.93 -6.72
N ASP A 69 18.80 10.41 -6.20
CA ASP A 69 19.45 10.92 -4.99
C ASP A 69 20.00 12.31 -5.31
N VAL A 70 19.11 13.31 -5.37
CA VAL A 70 19.53 14.70 -5.31
C VAL A 70 19.73 15.02 -3.84
N LYS A 71 20.94 14.75 -3.36
CA LYS A 71 21.40 15.14 -2.04
C LYS A 71 21.58 16.67 -2.05
N PHE A 72 20.65 17.38 -1.44
CA PHE A 72 20.87 18.79 -1.11
C PHE A 72 21.91 18.87 0.01
N ILE A 73 22.93 19.70 -0.24
CA ILE A 73 24.15 19.86 0.56
C ILE A 73 23.87 20.57 1.88
#